data_AF-A0A530LFN7-F1
#
_entry.id   AF-A0A530LFN7-F1
#
_cell.length_a   1.000
_cell.length_b   1.000
_cell.length_c   1.000
_cell.angle_alpha   90.00
_cell.angle_beta   90.00
_cell.angle_gamma   90.00
#
_symmetry.space_group_name_H-M   'P 1'
#
loop_
_entity.id
_entity.type
_entity.pdbx_description
1 polymer ?
#
loop_
_entity_poly.entity_id
_entity_poly.type
_entity_poly.pdbx_seq_one_letter_code
_entity_poly.pdbx_strand_id
1 'polypeptide(L)'
;MKNGNGNARHKAPTPRRGMPSPRLDEKEFKRRYRQQFLDPAFSSLSVEIDRIAAVAWDAYVNSRKAPVTRKAGDEFNDPSYDLSVEWLAAR
;
A
#
# COMPACT_ATOMS: atom_id res chain seq x y z
N MET A 1 42.77 28.94 -26.28
CA MET A 1 41.63 29.12 -25.35
C MET A 1 40.42 29.63 -26.12
N LYS A 2 39.35 28.83 -26.23
CA LYS A 2 37.92 29.24 -26.17
C LYS A 2 37.07 27.98 -26.37
N ASN A 3 36.48 27.55 -25.27
CA ASN A 3 35.59 26.40 -25.13
C ASN A 3 34.19 26.80 -25.63
N GLY A 4 33.52 25.92 -26.37
CA GLY A 4 32.13 26.10 -26.80
C GLY A 4 31.34 24.82 -26.59
N ASN A 5 30.83 24.64 -25.37
CA ASN A 5 30.03 23.50 -24.94
C ASN A 5 28.58 23.66 -25.45
N GLY A 6 28.22 22.93 -26.51
CA GLY A 6 26.87 22.88 -27.08
C GLY A 6 25.97 21.94 -26.28
N ASN A 7 25.22 22.53 -25.35
CA ASN A 7 24.32 21.88 -24.41
C ASN A 7 23.20 21.07 -25.13
N ALA A 8 23.32 19.74 -25.15
CA ALA A 8 22.28 18.86 -25.66
C ALA A 8 21.08 18.86 -24.69
N ARG A 9 19.98 19.50 -25.08
CA ARG A 9 18.72 19.45 -24.32
C ARG A 9 18.16 18.02 -24.38
N HIS A 10 18.40 17.24 -23.33
CA HIS A 10 17.77 15.93 -23.17
C HIS A 10 16.26 16.12 -23.04
N LYS A 11 15.50 15.67 -24.04
CA LYS A 11 14.03 15.68 -24.04
C LYS A 11 13.55 14.69 -22.99
N ALA A 12 12.76 15.14 -22.03
CA ALA A 12 12.20 14.27 -20.98
C ALA A 12 11.43 13.10 -21.63
N PRO A 13 11.60 11.87 -21.13
CA PRO A 13 10.88 10.71 -21.66
C PRO A 13 9.37 10.90 -21.48
N THR A 14 8.60 10.46 -22.47
CA THR A 14 7.15 10.54 -22.42
C THR A 14 6.61 9.71 -21.25
N PRO A 15 5.68 10.26 -20.42
CA PRO A 15 5.06 9.50 -19.33
C PRO A 15 4.39 8.23 -19.84
N ARG A 16 4.63 7.10 -19.15
CA ARG A 16 3.98 5.82 -19.46
C ARG A 16 2.47 5.96 -19.23
N ARG A 17 1.67 5.79 -20.29
CA ARG A 17 0.21 5.78 -20.22
C ARG A 17 -0.28 4.40 -19.84
N GLY A 18 -0.48 4.20 -18.53
CA GLY A 18 -1.17 3.04 -17.98
C GLY A 18 -0.29 1.80 -17.79
N MET A 19 -0.58 1.09 -16.71
CA MET A 19 -0.27 -0.32 -16.52
C MET A 19 -1.62 -1.03 -16.39
N PRO A 20 -1.76 -2.30 -16.82
CA PRO A 20 -2.94 -3.10 -16.46
C PRO A 20 -3.17 -2.98 -14.96
N SER A 21 -4.42 -2.80 -14.51
CA SER A 21 -4.71 -2.66 -13.09
C SER A 21 -4.11 -3.87 -12.37
N PRO A 22 -3.09 -3.69 -11.52
CA PRO A 22 -2.30 -4.80 -10.98
C PRO A 22 -3.04 -5.55 -9.86
N ARG A 23 -4.37 -5.37 -9.77
CA ARG A 23 -5.15 -5.91 -8.67
C ARG A 23 -5.21 -7.43 -8.82
N LEU A 24 -4.61 -8.12 -7.86
CA LEU A 24 -4.76 -9.55 -7.69
C LEU A 24 -6.25 -9.90 -7.50
N ASP A 25 -6.67 -11.03 -8.06
CA ASP A 25 -7.91 -11.66 -7.63
C ASP A 25 -7.76 -12.25 -6.22
N GLU A 26 -8.88 -12.60 -5.60
CA GLU A 26 -8.91 -13.11 -4.23
C GLU A 26 -8.10 -14.40 -4.07
N LYS A 27 -8.17 -15.30 -5.06
CA LYS A 27 -7.50 -16.59 -5.01
C LYS A 27 -5.99 -16.41 -5.01
N GLU A 28 -5.48 -15.58 -5.92
CA GLU A 28 -4.06 -15.27 -6.03
C GLU A 28 -3.57 -14.46 -4.83
N PHE A 29 -4.36 -13.51 -4.34
CA PHE A 29 -4.04 -12.78 -3.11
C PHE A 29 -3.89 -13.75 -1.92
N LYS A 30 -4.90 -14.60 -1.66
CA LYS A 30 -4.87 -15.54 -0.55
C LYS A 30 -3.76 -16.59 -0.73
N ARG A 31 -3.47 -17.01 -1.97
CA ARG A 31 -2.35 -17.91 -2.27
C ARG A 31 -1.03 -17.27 -1.83
N ARG A 32 -0.76 -16.02 -2.21
CA ARG A 32 0.45 -15.29 -1.79
C ARG A 32 0.48 -15.03 -0.28
N TYR A 33 -0.65 -14.67 0.31
CA TYR A 33 -0.76 -14.42 1.75
C TYR A 33 -0.30 -15.64 2.57
N ARG A 34 -0.76 -16.84 2.19
CA ARG A 34 -0.40 -18.10 2.86
C ARG A 34 1.07 -18.49 2.75
N GLN A 35 1.80 -17.97 1.75
CA GLN A 35 3.23 -18.26 1.59
C GLN A 35 4.08 -17.72 2.76
N GLN A 36 3.53 -16.86 3.62
CA GLN A 36 4.16 -16.41 4.86
C GLN A 36 4.16 -17.47 5.97
N PHE A 37 3.36 -18.53 5.85
CA PHE A 37 3.10 -19.52 6.91
C PHE A 37 3.44 -20.96 6.46
N LEU A 38 4.58 -21.13 5.81
CA LEU A 38 5.01 -22.45 5.28
C LEU A 38 5.58 -23.39 6.34
N ASP A 39 5.93 -22.88 7.52
CA ASP A 39 6.45 -23.71 8.61
C ASP A 39 5.39 -24.72 9.07
N PRO A 40 5.73 -26.01 9.23
CA PRO A 40 4.78 -27.04 9.67
C PRO A 40 4.06 -26.72 10.98
N ALA A 41 4.62 -25.90 11.86
CA ALA A 41 3.97 -25.43 13.08
C ALA A 41 2.64 -24.70 12.82
N PHE A 42 2.45 -24.14 11.62
CA PHE A 42 1.20 -23.47 11.22
C PHE A 42 0.17 -24.42 10.61
N SER A 43 0.49 -25.71 10.40
CA SER A 43 -0.43 -26.65 9.75
C SER A 43 -1.75 -26.80 10.52
N SER A 44 -1.67 -26.87 11.86
CA SER A 44 -2.85 -26.91 12.74
C SER A 44 -3.64 -25.60 12.77
N LEU A 45 -3.08 -24.49 12.27
CA LEU A 45 -3.67 -23.15 12.24
C LEU A 45 -4.21 -22.76 10.86
N SER A 46 -4.32 -23.72 9.94
CA SER A 46 -4.71 -23.45 8.54
C SER A 46 -6.08 -22.75 8.43
N VAL A 47 -7.04 -23.12 9.28
CA VAL A 47 -8.39 -22.52 9.32
C VAL A 47 -8.33 -21.07 9.80
N GLU A 48 -7.51 -20.77 10.81
CA GLU A 48 -7.30 -19.44 11.34
C GLU A 48 -6.62 -18.54 10.30
N ILE A 49 -5.58 -19.05 9.64
CA ILE A 49 -4.88 -18.36 8.56
C ILE A 49 -5.84 -18.04 7.42
N ASP A 50 -6.75 -18.95 7.07
CA ASP A 50 -7.77 -18.71 6.04
C ASP A 50 -8.75 -17.59 6.42
N ARG A 51 -9.18 -17.54 7.68
CA ARG A 51 -10.04 -16.46 8.20
C ARG A 51 -9.32 -15.12 8.15
N ILE A 52 -8.07 -15.07 8.60
CA ILE A 52 -7.27 -13.84 8.58
C ILE A 52 -7.01 -13.40 7.13
N ALA A 53 -6.71 -14.33 6.22
CA ALA A 53 -6.52 -14.04 4.81
C ALA A 53 -7.78 -13.43 4.16
N ALA A 54 -8.98 -13.84 4.58
CA ALA A 54 -10.24 -13.25 4.13
C ALA A 54 -10.40 -11.80 4.62
N VAL A 55 -10.06 -11.50 5.87
CA VAL A 55 -10.06 -10.13 6.40
C VAL A 55 -9.03 -9.26 5.69
N ALA A 56 -7.84 -9.80 5.43
CA ALA A 56 -6.78 -9.11 4.70
C ALA A 56 -7.18 -8.82 3.24
N TRP A 57 -7.86 -9.75 2.59
CA TRP A 57 -8.44 -9.55 1.26
C TRP A 57 -9.47 -8.42 1.26
N ASP A 58 -10.39 -8.42 2.23
CA ASP A 58 -11.39 -7.36 2.34
C ASP A 58 -10.73 -5.97 2.56
N ALA A 59 -9.68 -5.90 3.39
CA ALA A 59 -8.92 -4.66 3.55
C ALA A 59 -8.24 -4.21 2.25
N TYR A 60 -7.67 -5.16 1.50
CA TYR A 60 -7.02 -4.91 0.22
C TYR A 60 -8.00 -4.41 -0.85
N VAL A 61 -9.14 -5.09 -1.04
CA VAL A 61 -10.12 -4.70 -2.07
C VAL A 61 -10.78 -3.35 -1.76
N ASN A 62 -11.01 -3.07 -0.48
CA ASN A 62 -11.54 -1.78 -0.01
C ASN A 62 -10.46 -0.68 0.11
N SER A 63 -9.21 -0.99 -0.23
CA SER A 63 -8.10 -0.02 -0.20
C SER A 63 -7.99 0.74 1.13
N ARG A 64 -8.22 0.04 2.26
CA ARG A 64 -8.21 0.63 3.60
C ARG A 64 -6.79 1.06 4.00
N LYS A 65 -6.45 2.34 3.75
CA LYS A 65 -5.12 2.92 4.02
C LYS A 65 -4.89 3.35 5.47
N ALA A 66 -5.95 3.78 6.16
CA ALA A 66 -5.93 4.17 7.56
C ALA A 66 -7.13 3.50 8.26
N PRO A 67 -6.96 2.29 8.82
CA PRO A 67 -8.08 1.53 9.37
C PRO A 67 -8.62 2.12 10.68
N VAL A 68 -7.81 2.93 11.37
CA VAL A 68 -8.18 3.62 12.61
C VAL A 68 -7.84 5.10 12.45
N THR A 69 -8.87 5.94 12.52
CA THR A 69 -8.73 7.39 12.39
C THR A 69 -9.36 8.12 13.57
N ARG A 70 -8.88 9.35 13.81
CA ARG A 70 -9.56 10.33 14.67
C ARG A 70 -9.58 11.69 13.99
N LYS A 71 -10.49 12.57 14.43
CA LYS A 71 -10.49 13.97 14.00
C LYS A 71 -9.17 14.65 14.33
N ALA A 72 -8.64 15.41 13.37
CA ALA A 72 -7.33 16.03 13.47
C ALA A 72 -7.23 16.98 14.68
N GLY A 73 -8.29 17.74 14.95
CA GLY A 73 -8.33 18.74 16.00
C GLY A 73 -7.70 20.07 15.59
N ASP A 74 -7.78 21.07 16.46
CA ASP A 74 -7.49 22.48 16.14
C ASP A 74 -6.01 22.77 15.81
N GLU A 75 -5.11 21.81 16.04
CA GLU A 75 -3.70 21.91 15.69
C GLU A 75 -3.43 21.77 14.17
N PHE A 76 -4.44 21.37 13.39
CA PHE A 76 -4.33 21.15 11.94
C PHE A 76 -5.24 22.08 11.15
N ASN A 77 -4.87 22.33 9.89
CA ASN A 77 -5.60 23.24 8.98
C ASN A 77 -7.06 22.80 8.70
N ASP A 78 -7.34 21.50 8.75
CA ASP A 78 -8.71 20.96 8.76
C ASP A 78 -8.92 20.12 10.02
N PRO A 79 -9.51 20.69 11.08
CA PRO A 79 -9.76 19.99 12.34
C PRO A 79 -10.67 18.76 12.21
N SER A 80 -11.51 18.73 11.16
CA SER A 80 -12.50 17.68 10.93
C SER A 80 -11.99 16.52 10.08
N TYR A 81 -10.77 16.63 9.55
CA TYR A 81 -10.15 15.59 8.76
C TYR A 81 -9.87 14.33 9.59
N ASP A 82 -10.13 13.16 9.00
CA ASP A 82 -9.85 11.88 9.64
C ASP A 82 -8.38 11.51 9.47
N LEU A 83 -7.57 11.74 10.51
CA LEU A 83 -6.14 11.42 10.55
C LEU A 83 -5.88 10.00 11.08
N SER A 84 -4.90 9.32 10.50
CA SER A 84 -4.41 8.03 10.99
C SER A 84 -3.87 8.16 12.41
N VAL A 85 -4.44 7.38 13.34
CA VAL A 85 -3.98 7.34 14.74
C VAL A 85 -2.54 6.83 14.83
N GLU A 86 -2.16 5.88 13.98
CA GLU A 86 -0.80 5.33 13.94
C GLU A 86 0.22 6.40 13.55
N TRP A 87 -0.09 7.26 12.57
CA TRP A 87 0.82 8.32 12.15
C TRP A 87 0.95 9.42 13.20
N LEU A 88 -0.12 9.72 13.93
CA LEU A 88 -0.06 10.65 15.07
C LEU A 88 0.83 10.11 16.20
N ALA A 89 0.84 8.80 16.42
CA ALA A 89 1.69 8.15 17.43
C ALA A 89 3.18 8.08 17.04
N ALA A 90 3.50 8.17 15.74
CA ALA A 90 4.86 8.16 15.22
C ALA A 90 5.55 9.54 15.23
N ARG A 91 4.92 10.56 15.84
CA ARG A 91 5.44 11.93 15.95
C ARG A 91 6.65 12.03 16.87
#